data_AF-A0A960MXS2-F1
#
_entry.id   AF-A0A960MXS2-F1
#
_cell.length_a   1.000
_cell.length_b   1.000
_cell.length_c   1.000
_cell.angle_alpha   90.00
_cell.angle_beta   90.00
_cell.angle_gamma   90.00
#
_symmetry.space_group_name_H-M   'P 1'
#
loop_
_entity.id
_entity.type
_entity.pdbx_description
1 polymer ?
#
loop_
_entity_poly.entity_id
_entity_poly.type
_entity_poly.pdbx_seq_one_letter_code
_entity_poly.pdbx_strand_id
1 'polypeptide(L)'
;HHLFRGTGLTGLTGMSWKSERSLVPGGRPVTILRPLLEVWREEIDAYLSSHRLRWREDESNASGDTSTRNRWRHELIPILAQTLDRDPREPVHRLSEIARAEDEAMEWWLNREWETVFAKDGTSLNIAVLNHWPEALQRRALFRWLRQEAVAHLDFDTVERVRSILSPSARVAKVNVSGGRFVRRRSGRLFLEE
;
A
#
# COMPACT_ATOMS: atom_id res chain seq x y z
N HIS A 1 -1.91 11.09 4.78
CA HIS A 1 -2.46 11.39 3.44
C HIS A 1 -2.67 10.16 2.55
N HIS A 2 -2.21 8.95 2.91
CA HIS A 2 -2.44 7.74 2.10
C HIS A 2 -3.92 7.45 1.86
N LEU A 3 -4.75 7.63 2.88
CA LEU A 3 -6.23 7.54 2.78
C LEU A 3 -6.79 8.37 1.62
N PHE A 4 -6.35 9.62 1.49
CA PHE A 4 -6.82 10.56 0.46
C PHE A 4 -6.10 10.42 -0.90
N ARG A 5 -5.18 9.46 -1.02
CA ARG A 5 -4.53 9.08 -2.29
C ARG A 5 -5.12 7.80 -2.88
N GLY A 6 -6.21 7.27 -2.32
CA GLY A 6 -6.86 6.06 -2.81
C GLY A 6 -6.01 4.80 -2.62
N THR A 7 -5.24 4.72 -1.52
CA THR A 7 -4.41 3.53 -1.26
C THR A 7 -5.25 2.34 -0.82
N GLY A 8 -4.93 1.13 -1.30
CA GLY A 8 -5.49 -0.12 -0.77
C GLY A 8 -5.03 -0.41 0.66
N LEU A 9 -5.38 -1.59 1.19
CA LEU A 9 -5.08 -2.03 2.56
C LEU A 9 -3.61 -1.80 2.97
N THR A 10 -2.66 -2.12 2.09
CA THR A 10 -1.23 -1.87 2.31
C THR A 10 -0.92 -0.42 2.71
N GLY A 11 -1.60 0.57 2.12
CA GLY A 11 -1.40 1.98 2.48
C GLY A 11 -2.12 2.42 3.75
N LEU A 12 -3.15 1.68 4.18
CA LEU A 12 -3.85 1.89 5.45
C LEU A 12 -3.07 1.31 6.65
N THR A 13 -2.18 0.34 6.43
CA THR A 13 -1.32 -0.24 7.48
C THR A 13 -0.38 0.77 8.14
N GLY A 14 -0.13 1.91 7.47
CA GLY A 14 0.75 2.95 7.96
C GLY A 14 2.23 2.59 7.83
N MET A 15 3.01 2.94 8.85
CA MET A 15 4.42 2.56 8.92
C MET A 15 4.55 1.20 9.62
N SER A 16 5.52 0.39 9.21
CA SER A 16 5.91 -0.83 9.93
C SER A 16 7.03 -0.53 10.93
N TRP A 17 7.09 -1.31 12.02
CA TRP A 17 8.16 -1.24 13.01
C TRP A 17 9.56 -1.42 12.39
N LYS A 18 9.70 -2.35 11.44
CA LYS A 18 10.91 -2.58 10.64
C LYS A 18 10.60 -2.38 9.15
N SER A 19 11.49 -1.70 8.44
CA SER A 19 11.40 -1.59 6.97
C SER A 19 12.78 -1.53 6.32
N GLU A 20 12.96 -2.19 5.18
CA GLU A 20 14.16 -2.04 4.36
C GLU A 20 13.97 -0.94 3.30
N ARG A 21 14.98 -0.09 3.14
CA ARG A 21 14.95 1.06 2.20
C ARG A 21 16.29 1.15 1.48
N SER A 22 16.26 1.26 0.15
CA SER A 22 17.42 1.74 -0.61
C SER A 22 17.43 3.26 -0.56
N LEU A 23 18.40 3.84 0.14
CA LEU A 23 18.50 5.30 0.29
C LEU A 23 19.19 5.96 -0.91
N VAL A 24 19.95 5.19 -1.69
CA VAL A 24 20.71 5.65 -2.86
C VAL A 24 20.50 4.65 -4.01
N PRO A 25 20.34 5.09 -5.26
CA PRO A 25 20.32 4.19 -6.42
C PRO A 25 21.59 3.34 -6.47
N GLY A 26 21.45 2.02 -6.55
CA GLY A 26 22.58 1.07 -6.53
C GLY A 26 23.24 0.85 -5.17
N GLY A 27 22.74 1.48 -4.10
CA GLY A 27 23.22 1.28 -2.74
C GLY A 27 22.72 -0.01 -2.09
N ARG A 28 23.39 -0.43 -1.01
CA ARG A 28 22.89 -1.53 -0.17
C ARG A 28 21.61 -1.10 0.56
N PRO A 29 20.61 -1.99 0.69
CA PRO A 29 19.41 -1.69 1.46
C PRO A 29 19.77 -1.45 2.93
N VAL A 30 19.15 -0.45 3.54
CA VAL A 30 19.29 -0.12 4.96
C VAL A 30 18.03 -0.58 5.70
N THR A 31 18.22 -1.23 6.84
CA THR A 31 17.13 -1.54 7.76
C THR A 31 16.84 -0.34 8.64
N ILE A 32 15.60 0.14 8.63
CA ILE A 32 15.10 1.20 9.52
C ILE A 32 14.21 0.56 10.58
N LEU A 33 14.53 0.81 11.85
CA LEU A 33 13.75 0.39 13.01
C LEU A 33 13.04 1.59 13.64
N ARG A 34 11.79 1.41 14.06
CA ARG A 34 10.93 2.43 14.67
C ARG A 34 10.42 1.95 16.03
N PRO A 35 11.29 1.83 17.06
CA PRO A 35 10.91 1.29 18.36
C PRO A 35 9.84 2.11 19.09
N LEU A 36 9.75 3.42 18.80
CA LEU A 36 8.78 4.32 19.39
C LEU A 36 7.51 4.51 18.53
N LEU A 37 7.24 3.59 17.60
CA LEU A 37 6.10 3.73 16.69
C LEU A 37 4.74 3.61 17.40
N GLU A 38 4.69 2.82 18.46
CA GLU A 38 3.50 2.56 19.29
C GLU A 38 3.45 3.46 20.54
N VAL A 39 4.39 4.39 20.68
CA VAL A 39 4.49 5.28 21.83
C VAL A 39 3.91 6.65 21.47
N TRP A 40 2.95 7.12 22.26
CA TRP A 40 2.33 8.42 22.06
C TRP A 40 3.29 9.56 22.42
N ARG A 41 3.02 10.74 21.88
CA ARG A 41 3.89 11.91 22.11
C ARG A 41 3.88 12.31 23.58
N GLU A 42 2.71 12.24 24.20
CA GLU A 42 2.48 12.57 25.60
C GLU A 42 3.27 11.65 26.55
N GLU A 43 3.44 10.37 26.17
CA GLU A 43 4.26 9.42 26.92
C GLU A 43 5.75 9.76 26.83
N ILE A 44 6.21 10.18 25.65
CA ILE A 44 7.59 10.66 25.46
C ILE A 44 7.83 11.91 26.30
N ASP A 45 6.92 12.87 26.27
CA ASP A 45 7.05 14.12 27.02
C ASP A 45 7.04 13.88 28.55
N ALA A 46 6.19 12.96 29.03
CA ALA A 46 6.18 12.52 30.44
C ALA A 46 7.48 11.80 30.83
N TYR A 47 8.03 10.96 29.95
CA TYR A 47 9.30 10.29 30.17
C TYR A 47 10.47 11.30 30.27
N LEU A 48 10.55 12.25 29.34
CA LEU A 48 11.57 13.30 29.35
C LEU A 48 11.49 14.15 30.63
N SER A 49 10.27 14.51 31.05
CA SER A 49 10.02 15.33 32.24
C SER A 49 10.43 14.60 33.53
N SER A 50 10.00 13.34 33.69
CA SER A 50 10.30 12.52 34.88
C SER A 50 11.80 12.25 35.04
N HIS A 51 12.53 12.12 33.94
CA HIS A 51 13.98 11.87 33.93
C HIS A 51 14.81 13.16 33.83
N ARG A 52 14.17 14.34 33.79
CA ARG A 52 14.82 15.66 33.64
C ARG A 52 15.78 15.72 32.45
N LEU A 53 15.42 15.05 31.36
CA LEU A 53 16.20 15.04 30.13
C LEU A 53 15.98 16.35 29.37
N ARG A 54 17.08 17.01 28.97
CA ARG A 54 17.00 18.20 28.11
C ARG A 54 16.95 17.76 26.65
N TRP A 55 16.01 18.30 25.88
CA TRP A 55 15.96 18.14 24.43
C TRP A 55 16.01 19.51 23.75
N ARG A 56 16.27 19.49 22.44
CA ARG A 56 16.12 20.66 21.58
C ARG A 56 14.90 20.46 20.70
N GLU A 57 14.09 21.49 20.56
CA GLU A 57 13.02 21.52 19.57
C GLU A 57 13.58 22.04 18.25
N ASP A 58 13.33 21.29 17.19
CA ASP A 58 13.64 21.72 15.82
C ASP A 58 12.60 22.76 15.39
N GLU A 59 13.06 23.90 14.87
CA GLU A 59 12.22 25.02 14.42
C GLU A 59 11.20 24.58 13.34
N SER A 60 11.56 23.59 12.52
CA SER A 60 10.68 23.04 11.49
C SER A 60 9.44 22.30 12.04
N ASN A 61 9.45 21.93 13.34
CA ASN A 61 8.30 21.36 14.01
C ASN A 61 7.27 22.40 14.44
N ALA A 62 7.64 23.68 14.60
CA ALA A 62 6.73 24.74 15.00
C ALA A 62 5.95 25.35 13.83
N SER A 63 6.44 25.19 12.61
CA SER A 63 5.85 25.76 11.40
C SER A 63 4.72 24.87 10.86
N GLY A 64 3.46 25.30 11.02
CA GLY A 64 2.28 24.60 10.48
C GLY A 64 2.29 24.43 8.96
N ASP A 65 2.84 25.42 8.23
CA ASP A 65 2.70 25.56 6.78
C ASP A 65 3.75 24.85 5.92
N THR A 66 4.83 24.32 6.50
CA THR A 66 5.97 23.80 5.71
C THR A 66 5.73 22.41 5.11
N SER A 67 4.79 21.63 5.66
CA SER A 67 4.46 20.32 5.08
C SER A 67 3.02 19.91 5.31
N THR A 68 2.46 19.12 4.38
CA THR A 68 1.14 18.49 4.58
C THR A 68 1.08 17.68 5.87
N ARG A 69 2.20 17.11 6.36
CA ARG A 69 2.20 16.38 7.63
C ARG A 69 2.02 17.32 8.83
N ASN A 70 2.60 18.52 8.82
CA ASN A 70 2.45 19.49 9.91
C ASN A 70 1.03 20.04 9.97
N ARG A 71 0.43 20.39 8.83
CA ARG A 71 -0.99 20.78 8.76
C ARG A 71 -1.92 19.71 9.33
N TRP A 72 -1.66 18.44 9.03
CA TRP A 72 -2.43 17.34 9.63
C TRP A 72 -2.31 17.30 11.15
N ARG A 73 -1.11 17.51 11.69
CA ARG A 73 -0.85 17.47 13.13
C ARG A 73 -1.45 18.66 13.88
N HIS A 74 -1.27 19.88 13.37
CA HIS A 74 -1.61 21.11 14.09
C HIS A 74 -3.01 21.65 13.78
N GLU A 75 -3.60 21.29 12.63
CA GLU A 75 -4.91 21.79 12.23
C GLU A 75 -5.92 20.64 12.15
N LEU A 76 -5.68 19.65 11.28
CA LEU A 76 -6.72 18.68 10.93
C LEU A 76 -7.07 17.74 12.08
N ILE A 77 -6.09 17.15 12.76
CA ILE A 77 -6.34 16.24 13.89
C ILE A 77 -7.06 16.98 15.04
N PRO A 78 -6.64 18.18 15.46
CA PRO A 78 -7.38 18.97 16.44
C PRO A 78 -8.82 19.30 16.02
N ILE A 79 -9.04 19.71 14.77
CA ILE A 79 -10.39 19.98 14.25
C ILE A 79 -11.26 18.72 14.29
N LEU A 80 -10.72 17.57 13.87
CA LEU A 80 -11.43 16.29 13.95
C LEU A 80 -11.77 15.92 15.39
N ALA A 81 -10.83 16.12 16.32
CA ALA A 81 -11.05 15.82 17.73
C ALA A 81 -12.19 16.66 18.32
N GLN A 82 -12.19 17.96 18.03
CA GLN A 82 -13.26 18.88 18.45
C GLN A 82 -14.60 18.53 17.81
N THR A 83 -14.61 18.23 16.50
CA THR A 83 -15.84 17.94 15.75
C THR A 83 -16.49 16.62 16.20
N LEU A 84 -15.67 15.62 16.54
CA LEU A 84 -16.14 14.30 16.97
C LEU A 84 -16.35 14.19 18.49
N ASP A 85 -15.98 15.23 19.25
CA ASP A 85 -15.94 15.24 20.72
C ASP A 85 -15.15 14.03 21.30
N ARG A 86 -14.07 13.63 20.62
CA ARG A 86 -13.19 12.51 21.01
C ARG A 86 -11.87 12.52 20.25
N ASP A 87 -10.84 11.90 20.80
CA ASP A 87 -9.56 11.74 20.11
C ASP A 87 -9.66 10.73 18.93
N PRO A 88 -9.38 11.15 17.67
CA PRO A 88 -9.45 10.27 16.52
C PRO A 88 -8.22 9.34 16.38
N ARG A 89 -7.13 9.59 17.13
CA ARG A 89 -5.86 8.89 16.95
C ARG A 89 -5.96 7.40 17.24
N GLU A 90 -6.59 7.00 18.34
CA GLU A 90 -6.76 5.60 18.72
C GLU A 90 -7.62 4.79 17.73
N PRO A 91 -8.82 5.26 17.29
CA PRO A 91 -9.57 4.58 16.24
C PRO A 91 -8.79 4.43 14.93
N VAL A 92 -8.03 5.45 14.52
CA VAL A 92 -7.20 5.39 13.31
C VAL A 92 -6.07 4.39 13.47
N HIS A 93 -5.41 4.36 14.63
CA HIS A 93 -4.39 3.36 14.94
C HIS A 93 -4.96 1.93 14.86
N ARG A 94 -6.12 1.70 15.50
CA ARG A 94 -6.81 0.40 15.45
C ARG A 94 -7.16 -0.04 14.03
N LEU A 95 -7.62 0.89 13.20
CA LEU A 95 -7.89 0.62 11.78
C LEU A 95 -6.60 0.20 11.06
N SER A 96 -5.47 0.87 11.31
CA SER A 96 -4.18 0.48 10.74
C SER A 96 -3.72 -0.91 11.18
N GLU A 97 -3.95 -1.29 12.43
CA GLU A 97 -3.64 -2.64 12.93
C GLU A 97 -4.50 -3.72 12.26
N ILE A 98 -5.82 -3.50 12.18
CA ILE A 98 -6.74 -4.43 11.49
C ILE A 98 -6.34 -4.55 10.01
N ALA A 99 -6.13 -3.41 9.34
CA ALA A 99 -5.72 -3.40 7.94
C ALA A 99 -4.40 -4.14 7.71
N ARG A 100 -3.45 -4.07 8.66
CA ARG A 100 -2.18 -4.79 8.58
C ARG A 100 -2.39 -6.30 8.68
N ALA A 101 -3.14 -6.76 9.67
CA ALA A 101 -3.43 -8.18 9.84
C ALA A 101 -4.14 -8.77 8.60
N GLU A 102 -5.09 -8.03 8.02
CA GLU A 102 -5.78 -8.45 6.79
C GLU A 102 -4.86 -8.42 5.56
N ASP A 103 -4.01 -7.40 5.41
CA ASP A 103 -3.02 -7.31 4.33
C ASP A 103 -2.05 -8.48 4.37
N GLU A 104 -1.52 -8.80 5.56
CA GLU A 104 -0.62 -9.93 5.81
C GLU A 104 -1.28 -11.28 5.53
N ALA A 105 -2.54 -11.48 5.96
CA ALA A 105 -3.28 -12.70 5.69
C ALA A 105 -3.52 -12.93 4.18
N MET A 106 -3.87 -11.87 3.45
CA MET A 106 -4.03 -11.95 1.99
C MET A 106 -2.70 -12.20 1.27
N GLU A 107 -1.61 -11.55 1.70
CA GLU A 107 -0.28 -11.81 1.13
C GLU A 107 0.18 -13.24 1.43
N TRP A 108 -0.03 -13.74 2.64
CA TRP A 108 0.25 -15.13 3.00
C TRP A 108 -0.49 -16.11 2.08
N TRP A 109 -1.80 -15.89 1.88
CA TRP A 109 -2.60 -16.73 0.99
C TRP A 109 -2.11 -16.62 -0.46
N LEU A 110 -1.89 -15.40 -0.96
CA LEU A 110 -1.43 -15.16 -2.33
C LEU A 110 -0.08 -15.81 -2.59
N ASN A 111 0.86 -15.77 -1.64
CA ASN A 111 2.15 -16.44 -1.75
C ASN A 111 2.02 -17.95 -1.89
N ARG A 112 1.07 -18.57 -1.20
CA ARG A 112 0.83 -20.01 -1.27
C ARG A 112 0.27 -20.42 -2.64
N GLU A 113 -0.64 -19.63 -3.18
CA GLU A 113 -1.31 -19.92 -4.44
C GLU A 113 -0.59 -19.33 -5.67
N TRP A 114 0.49 -18.56 -5.47
CA TRP A 114 1.12 -17.76 -6.52
C TRP A 114 1.56 -18.57 -7.73
N GLU A 115 2.25 -19.69 -7.50
CA GLU A 115 2.73 -20.55 -8.60
C GLU A 115 1.57 -21.20 -9.36
N THR A 116 0.43 -21.42 -8.72
CA THR A 116 -0.73 -22.09 -9.32
C THR A 116 -1.43 -21.21 -10.37
N VAL A 117 -1.26 -19.88 -10.29
CA VAL A 117 -1.93 -18.95 -11.18
C VAL A 117 -1.23 -18.81 -12.52
N PHE A 118 0.02 -19.26 -12.65
CA PHE A 118 0.73 -19.23 -13.92
C PHE A 118 0.26 -20.36 -14.84
N ALA A 119 0.20 -20.07 -16.12
CA ALA A 119 0.03 -21.08 -17.14
C ALA A 119 1.36 -21.79 -17.43
N LYS A 120 1.32 -22.84 -18.26
CA LYS A 120 2.47 -23.75 -18.48
C LYS A 120 3.77 -23.11 -19.01
N ASP A 121 3.72 -21.85 -19.47
CA ASP A 121 4.91 -21.11 -19.93
C ASP A 121 5.63 -20.38 -18.79
N GLY A 122 5.05 -20.38 -17.58
CA GLY A 122 5.64 -19.76 -16.39
C GLY A 122 5.61 -18.22 -16.37
N THR A 123 5.08 -17.57 -17.42
CA THR A 123 5.08 -16.10 -17.53
C THR A 123 3.68 -15.52 -17.67
N SER A 124 2.77 -16.23 -18.35
CA SER A 124 1.39 -15.81 -18.51
C SER A 124 0.51 -16.33 -17.38
N LEU A 125 -0.52 -15.56 -17.03
CA LEU A 125 -1.49 -15.96 -16.01
C LEU A 125 -2.60 -16.83 -16.64
N ASN A 126 -3.02 -17.86 -15.91
CA ASN A 126 -4.16 -18.70 -16.24
C ASN A 126 -5.46 -18.00 -15.82
N ILE A 127 -6.28 -17.61 -16.80
CA ILE A 127 -7.52 -16.85 -16.55
C ILE A 127 -8.55 -17.71 -15.83
N ALA A 128 -8.60 -19.02 -16.08
CA ALA A 128 -9.52 -19.89 -15.37
C ALA A 128 -9.18 -19.89 -13.88
N VAL A 129 -7.91 -20.04 -13.50
CA VAL A 129 -7.49 -20.00 -12.10
C VAL A 129 -7.80 -18.63 -11.47
N LEU A 130 -7.43 -17.52 -12.12
CA LEU A 130 -7.76 -16.17 -11.64
C LEU A 130 -9.25 -15.96 -11.41
N ASN A 131 -10.11 -16.41 -12.33
CA ASN A 131 -11.56 -16.24 -12.22
C ASN A 131 -12.18 -17.03 -11.06
N HIS A 132 -11.51 -18.07 -10.55
CA HIS A 132 -11.96 -18.77 -9.33
C HIS A 132 -11.59 -18.01 -8.05
N TRP A 133 -10.68 -17.03 -8.12
CA TRP A 133 -10.29 -16.24 -6.97
C TRP A 133 -11.30 -15.10 -6.73
N PRO A 134 -11.57 -14.75 -5.46
CA PRO A 134 -12.32 -13.55 -5.11
C PRO A 134 -11.74 -12.30 -5.76
N GLU A 135 -12.59 -11.31 -6.01
CA GLU A 135 -12.22 -10.06 -6.70
C GLU A 135 -11.01 -9.35 -6.08
N ALA A 136 -10.95 -9.31 -4.73
CA ALA A 136 -9.82 -8.72 -4.02
C ALA A 136 -8.48 -9.41 -4.33
N LEU A 137 -8.50 -10.74 -4.44
CA LEU A 137 -7.33 -11.55 -4.75
C LEU A 137 -6.95 -11.47 -6.23
N GLN A 138 -7.92 -11.36 -7.15
CA GLN A 138 -7.66 -11.03 -8.55
C GLN A 138 -6.91 -9.70 -8.68
N ARG A 139 -7.42 -8.63 -8.03
CA ARG A 139 -6.76 -7.32 -8.05
C ARG A 139 -5.33 -7.38 -7.54
N ARG A 140 -5.12 -8.03 -6.39
CA ARG A 140 -3.79 -8.13 -5.78
C ARG A 140 -2.82 -8.94 -6.66
N ALA A 141 -3.29 -10.04 -7.24
CA ALA A 141 -2.51 -10.87 -8.15
C ALA A 141 -2.10 -10.11 -9.42
N LEU A 142 -3.05 -9.41 -10.05
CA LEU A 142 -2.80 -8.59 -11.24
C LEU A 142 -1.83 -7.45 -10.92
N PHE A 143 -2.00 -6.76 -9.80
CA PHE A 143 -1.09 -5.69 -9.37
C PHE A 143 0.34 -6.23 -9.16
N ARG A 144 0.48 -7.38 -8.47
CA ARG A 144 1.77 -8.05 -8.26
C ARG A 144 2.43 -8.44 -9.58
N TRP A 145 1.70 -9.10 -10.46
CA TRP A 145 2.19 -9.53 -11.77
C TRP A 145 2.64 -8.35 -12.63
N LEU A 146 1.81 -7.32 -12.79
CA LEU A 146 2.16 -6.12 -13.55
C LEU A 146 3.40 -5.40 -12.99
N ARG A 147 3.56 -5.41 -11.66
CA ARG A 147 4.74 -4.84 -11.00
C ARG A 147 6.00 -5.67 -11.27
N GLN A 148 5.90 -7.00 -11.28
CA GLN A 148 7.02 -7.89 -11.64
C GLN A 148 7.43 -7.70 -13.10
N GLU A 149 6.47 -7.46 -13.99
CA GLU A 149 6.70 -7.11 -15.39
C GLU A 149 7.22 -5.67 -15.59
N ALA A 150 7.53 -4.94 -14.51
CA ALA A 150 8.03 -3.57 -14.53
C ALA A 150 7.12 -2.58 -15.31
N VAL A 151 5.80 -2.77 -15.24
CA VAL A 151 4.84 -1.80 -15.79
C VAL A 151 4.89 -0.53 -14.95
N ALA A 152 5.13 0.62 -15.59
CA ALA A 152 5.19 1.91 -14.91
C ALA A 152 3.79 2.42 -14.54
N HIS A 153 3.73 3.32 -13.55
CA HIS A 153 2.52 4.06 -13.16
C HIS A 153 1.28 3.18 -12.87
N LEU A 154 1.47 2.07 -12.15
CA LEU A 154 0.36 1.21 -11.77
C LEU A 154 -0.57 1.89 -10.77
N ASP A 155 -1.80 2.17 -11.24
CA ASP A 155 -2.91 2.69 -10.45
C ASP A 155 -4.09 1.69 -10.42
N PHE A 156 -5.10 2.04 -9.62
CA PHE A 156 -6.32 1.24 -9.48
C PHE A 156 -7.02 1.02 -10.82
N ASP A 157 -7.17 2.08 -11.62
CA ASP A 157 -7.89 2.01 -12.90
C ASP A 157 -7.18 1.09 -13.90
N THR A 158 -5.85 1.07 -13.91
CA THR A 158 -5.06 0.17 -14.75
C THR A 158 -5.31 -1.29 -14.36
N VAL A 159 -5.30 -1.60 -13.05
CA VAL A 159 -5.61 -2.95 -12.56
C VAL A 159 -7.04 -3.35 -12.93
N GLU A 160 -8.01 -2.45 -12.77
CA GLU A 160 -9.42 -2.74 -13.12
C GLU A 160 -9.64 -2.91 -14.62
N ARG A 161 -8.97 -2.11 -15.46
CA ARG A 161 -9.03 -2.30 -16.92
C ARG A 161 -8.50 -3.69 -17.29
N VAL A 162 -7.38 -4.12 -16.70
CA VAL A 162 -6.84 -5.48 -16.91
C VAL A 162 -7.77 -6.56 -16.36
N ARG A 163 -8.36 -6.36 -15.18
CA ARG A 163 -9.33 -7.31 -14.61
C ARG A 163 -10.58 -7.46 -15.48
N SER A 164 -11.04 -6.37 -16.10
CA SER A 164 -12.24 -6.37 -16.95
C SER A 164 -12.14 -7.35 -18.13
N ILE A 165 -10.94 -7.61 -18.64
CA ILE A 165 -10.73 -8.53 -19.76
C ILE A 165 -10.61 -10.01 -19.34
N LEU A 166 -10.65 -10.32 -18.05
CA LEU A 166 -10.73 -11.70 -17.54
C LEU A 166 -12.06 -12.38 -17.89
N SER A 167 -13.16 -11.61 -17.97
CA SER A 167 -14.49 -12.13 -18.28
C SER A 167 -14.60 -12.54 -19.76
N PRO A 168 -14.93 -13.80 -20.11
CA PRO A 168 -15.06 -14.25 -21.50
C PRO A 168 -15.93 -13.36 -22.38
N SER A 169 -17.00 -12.78 -21.80
CA SER A 169 -17.93 -11.87 -22.49
C SER A 169 -17.40 -10.44 -22.69
N ALA A 170 -16.21 -10.13 -22.18
CA ALA A 170 -15.58 -8.83 -22.39
C ALA A 170 -15.43 -8.54 -23.89
N ARG A 171 -15.99 -7.40 -24.32
CA ARG A 171 -15.96 -6.90 -25.70
C ARG A 171 -14.53 -6.66 -26.20
N VAL A 172 -13.63 -6.35 -25.27
CA VAL A 172 -12.22 -6.05 -25.52
C VAL A 172 -11.37 -7.13 -24.89
N ALA A 173 -10.37 -7.62 -25.62
CA ALA A 173 -9.40 -8.61 -25.14
C ALA A 173 -7.99 -8.05 -24.99
N LYS A 174 -7.79 -6.73 -25.18
CA LYS A 174 -6.49 -6.05 -25.16
C LYS A 174 -6.61 -4.68 -24.47
N VAL A 175 -5.73 -4.39 -23.51
CA VAL A 175 -5.75 -3.16 -22.71
C VAL A 175 -4.36 -2.55 -22.67
N ASN A 176 -4.25 -1.24 -22.91
CA ASN A 176 -3.01 -0.49 -22.73
C ASN A 176 -2.74 -0.29 -21.23
N VAL A 177 -1.55 -0.65 -20.78
CA VAL A 177 -1.14 -0.51 -19.38
C VAL A 177 -0.11 0.59 -19.15
N SER A 178 0.88 0.77 -20.04
CA SER A 178 1.82 1.89 -20.00
C SER A 178 2.74 1.87 -21.21
N GLY A 179 3.07 3.05 -21.77
CA GLY A 179 4.20 3.22 -22.69
C GLY A 179 4.18 2.34 -23.94
N GLY A 180 3.00 2.00 -24.46
CA GLY A 180 2.85 1.11 -25.62
C GLY A 180 2.80 -0.38 -25.27
N ARG A 181 2.91 -0.76 -23.99
CA ARG A 181 2.73 -2.14 -23.53
C ARG A 181 1.26 -2.44 -23.31
N PHE A 182 0.83 -3.63 -23.71
CA PHE A 182 -0.54 -4.06 -23.63
C PHE A 182 -0.66 -5.38 -22.88
N VAL A 183 -1.70 -5.51 -22.06
CA VAL A 183 -2.13 -6.82 -21.57
C VAL A 183 -3.16 -7.37 -22.52
N ARG A 184 -2.98 -8.62 -22.94
CA ARG A 184 -3.89 -9.32 -23.86
C ARG A 184 -4.37 -10.63 -23.27
N ARG A 185 -5.66 -10.90 -23.50
CA ARG A 185 -6.27 -12.21 -23.32
C ARG A 185 -6.22 -12.99 -24.63
N ARG A 186 -5.68 -14.22 -24.60
CA ARG A 186 -5.80 -15.19 -25.70
C ARG A 186 -5.74 -16.61 -25.17
N SER A 187 -6.57 -17.51 -25.70
CA SER A 187 -6.51 -18.96 -25.41
C SER A 187 -6.51 -19.29 -23.91
N GLY A 188 -7.33 -18.60 -23.10
CA GLY A 188 -7.43 -18.80 -21.65
C GLY A 188 -6.26 -18.24 -20.84
N ARG A 189 -5.37 -17.46 -21.46
CA ARG A 189 -4.18 -16.88 -20.82
C ARG A 189 -4.22 -15.35 -20.88
N LEU A 190 -3.62 -14.73 -19.87
CA LEU A 190 -3.36 -13.30 -19.80
C LEU A 190 -1.86 -13.08 -19.86
N PHE A 191 -1.38 -12.28 -20.82
CA PHE A 191 0.05 -12.04 -21.02
C PHE A 191 0.29 -10.62 -21.50
N LEU A 192 1.55 -10.18 -21.40
CA LEU A 192 1.98 -8.87 -21.86
C LEU A 192 2.50 -8.95 -23.30
N GLU A 193 2.16 -7.95 -24.10
CA GLU A 193 2.56 -7.76 -25.49
C GLU A 193 3.12 -6.33 -25.64
N GLU A 194 4.21 -6.20 -26.40
CA GLU A 194 4.79 -4.91 -26.81
C GLU A 194 4.26 -4.48 -28.18
#